data_AF-A0A514XJC4-F1
#
_entry.id   AF-A0A514XJC4-F1
#
_cell.length_a   1.000
_cell.length_b   1.000
_cell.length_c   1.000
_cell.angle_alpha   90.00
_cell.angle_beta   90.00
_cell.angle_gamma   90.00
#
_symmetry.space_group_name_H-M   'P 1'
#
loop_
_entity.id
_entity.type
_entity.pdbx_description
1 polymer ?
#
loop_
_entity_poly.entity_id
_entity_poly.type
_entity_poly.pdbx_seq_one_letter_code
_entity_poly.pdbx_strand_id
1 'polypeptide(L)'
;MNKNLQKIVLAVVGIVIVAIAARYSYYGSLVRSCIYTEEEKTVAPRFKDAKIHLFRQAAVISGPTEEYACLPLMNQFTNRIQEVQYAHHDKGDKTLIDEKSNLEFSIVRYISVTKHGITTIDSGKGPIDYLILQDQLGKFYRVAVVSLGINRDSDEYLKASTSEGEEVLSPETAFLE
;
A
#
# COMPACT_ATOMS: atom_id res chain seq x y z
N MET A 1 20.39 42.62 26.31
CA MET A 1 19.95 41.23 26.60
C MET A 1 20.85 40.65 27.68
N ASN A 2 20.30 40.10 28.77
CA ASN A 2 21.09 39.55 29.88
C ASN A 2 21.94 38.36 29.39
N LYS A 3 23.23 38.31 29.75
CA LYS A 3 24.14 37.20 29.38
C LYS A 3 23.61 35.84 29.81
N ASN A 4 22.86 35.78 30.91
CA ASN A 4 22.23 34.55 31.38
C ASN A 4 21.02 34.15 30.51
N LEU A 5 20.26 35.14 30.02
CA LEU A 5 19.15 34.89 29.09
C LEU A 5 19.67 34.38 27.73
N GLN A 6 20.79 34.90 27.23
CA GLN A 6 21.44 34.41 26.02
C GLN A 6 21.85 32.94 26.11
N LYS A 7 22.45 32.52 27.24
CA LYS A 7 22.87 31.13 27.46
C LYS A 7 21.68 30.17 27.50
N ILE A 8 20.58 30.57 28.15
CA ILE A 8 19.36 29.76 28.22
C ILE A 8 18.75 29.59 26.82
N VAL A 9 18.64 30.67 26.05
CA VAL A 9 18.10 30.61 24.67
C VAL A 9 18.95 29.70 23.79
N LEU A 10 20.29 29.81 23.86
CA LEU A 10 21.19 28.93 23.11
C LEU A 10 21.05 27.46 23.49
N ALA A 11 20.89 27.16 24.79
CA ALA A 11 20.69 25.78 25.25
C ALA A 11 19.37 25.19 24.75
N VAL A 12 18.28 25.96 24.79
CA VAL A 12 16.97 25.53 24.28
C VAL A 12 17.02 25.29 22.77
N VAL A 13 17.63 26.20 22.02
CA VAL A 13 17.81 26.05 20.56
C VAL A 13 18.64 24.80 20.24
N GLY A 14 19.71 24.55 21.01
CA GLY A 14 20.54 23.35 20.86
C GLY A 14 19.73 22.07 21.06
N ILE A 15 18.92 21.98 22.12
CA ILE A 15 18.06 20.82 22.39
C ILE A 15 17.04 20.61 21.27
N VAL A 16 16.42 21.69 20.78
CA VAL A 16 15.46 21.63 19.68
C VAL A 16 16.12 21.11 18.40
N ILE A 17 17.32 21.59 18.04
CA ILE A 17 18.07 21.11 16.88
C ILE A 17 18.41 19.63 16.99
N VAL A 18 18.87 19.16 18.17
CA VAL A 18 19.21 17.75 18.40
C VAL A 18 17.96 16.87 18.28
N ALA A 19 16.83 17.28 18.86
CA ALA A 19 15.57 16.55 18.76
C ALA A 19 15.07 16.46 17.31
N ILE A 20 15.21 17.55 16.56
CA ILE A 20 14.88 17.62 15.14
C ILE A 20 15.79 16.71 14.30
N ALA A 21 17.10 16.72 14.55
CA ALA A 21 18.07 15.87 13.86
C ALA A 21 17.86 14.38 14.18
N ALA A 22 17.62 14.02 15.44
CA ALA A 22 17.29 12.65 15.84
C ALA A 22 16.00 12.17 15.17
N ARG A 23 14.97 13.02 15.09
CA ARG A 23 13.73 12.74 14.38
C ARG A 23 13.97 12.54 12.88
N TYR A 24 14.79 13.38 12.26
CA TYR A 24 15.16 13.23 10.86
C TYR A 24 15.91 11.92 10.59
N SER A 25 16.89 11.57 11.43
CA SER A 25 17.64 10.33 11.29
C SER A 25 16.78 9.07 11.46
N TYR A 26 15.73 9.13 12.29
CA TYR A 26 14.86 7.98 12.56
C TYR A 26 13.70 7.86 11.56
N TYR A 27 13.12 8.98 11.12
CA TYR A 27 11.92 9.01 10.26
C TYR A 27 12.18 9.51 8.84
N GLY A 28 13.41 9.90 8.50
CA GLY A 28 13.80 10.44 7.20
C GLY A 28 13.19 11.81 6.86
N SER A 29 12.56 12.51 7.81
CA SER A 29 11.92 13.81 7.57
C SER A 29 11.74 14.65 8.84
N LEU A 30 11.95 15.96 8.68
CA LEU A 30 11.77 16.98 9.73
C LEU A 30 10.28 17.33 9.96
N VAL A 31 9.42 16.99 9.00
CA VAL A 31 8.02 17.46 8.90
C VAL A 31 7.01 16.31 8.84
N ARG A 32 7.43 15.06 8.64
CA ARG A 32 6.49 13.94 8.50
C ARG A 32 5.80 13.64 9.83
N SER A 33 4.50 13.91 9.84
CA SER A 33 3.47 13.30 10.70
C SER A 33 3.09 11.88 10.25
N CYS A 34 3.71 11.37 9.18
CA CYS A 34 3.38 10.08 8.61
C CYS A 34 3.98 8.95 9.44
N ILE A 35 3.11 8.18 10.09
CA ILE A 35 3.48 6.96 10.82
C ILE A 35 3.77 5.79 9.88
N TYR A 36 3.69 5.98 8.56
CA TYR A 36 3.94 4.95 7.57
C TYR A 36 5.16 5.31 6.72
N THR A 37 5.91 4.30 6.29
CA THR A 37 6.83 4.40 5.15
C THR A 37 6.39 3.43 4.07
N GLU A 38 6.80 3.71 2.84
CA GLU A 38 6.57 2.84 1.70
C GLU A 38 7.89 2.56 0.98
N GLU A 39 7.99 1.37 0.41
CA GLU A 39 9.13 0.92 -0.40
C GLU A 39 8.59 0.25 -1.66
N GLU A 40 9.09 0.68 -2.81
CA GLU A 40 8.81 0.00 -4.07
C GLU A 40 9.75 -1.19 -4.23
N LYS A 41 9.16 -2.36 -4.49
CA LYS A 41 9.85 -3.63 -4.63
C LYS A 41 9.80 -4.08 -6.10
N THR A 42 10.79 -4.87 -6.49
CA THR A 42 10.86 -5.44 -7.85
C THR A 42 9.86 -6.58 -8.00
N VAL A 43 9.03 -6.51 -9.04
CA VAL A 43 8.10 -7.58 -9.41
C VAL A 43 8.86 -8.73 -10.06
N ALA A 44 8.55 -9.96 -9.67
CA ALA A 44 9.13 -11.16 -10.25
C ALA A 44 8.99 -11.17 -11.79
N PRO A 45 10.02 -11.56 -12.56
CA PRO A 45 10.02 -11.46 -14.03
C PRO A 45 8.80 -12.09 -14.71
N ARG A 46 8.30 -13.21 -14.19
CA ARG A 46 7.12 -13.91 -14.72
C ARG A 46 5.84 -13.08 -14.73
N PHE A 47 5.76 -12.04 -13.90
CA PHE A 47 4.62 -11.15 -13.78
C PHE A 47 4.77 -9.82 -14.51
N LYS A 48 5.96 -9.52 -15.04
CA LYS A 48 6.25 -8.22 -15.67
C LYS A 48 5.36 -7.94 -16.88
N ASP A 49 5.10 -8.96 -17.67
CA ASP A 49 4.26 -8.91 -18.87
C ASP A 49 2.93 -9.66 -18.69
N ALA A 50 2.62 -10.07 -17.45
CA ALA A 50 1.42 -10.84 -17.16
C ALA A 50 0.15 -9.98 -17.31
N LYS A 51 -0.89 -10.62 -17.82
CA LYS A 51 -2.24 -10.03 -17.88
C LYS A 51 -3.06 -10.53 -16.71
N ILE A 52 -3.55 -9.60 -15.89
CA ILE A 52 -4.35 -9.91 -14.74
C ILE A 52 -5.83 -9.74 -15.11
N HIS A 53 -6.62 -10.74 -14.80
CA HIS A 53 -8.05 -10.76 -15.08
C HIS A 53 -8.82 -11.14 -13.83
N LEU A 54 -10.07 -10.67 -13.77
CA LEU A 54 -11.03 -11.18 -12.80
C LEU A 54 -11.45 -12.58 -13.25
N PHE A 55 -11.60 -13.49 -12.28
CA PHE A 55 -12.30 -14.77 -12.50
C PHE A 55 -13.46 -14.99 -11.51
N ARG A 56 -13.62 -14.08 -10.55
CA ARG A 56 -14.79 -13.97 -9.67
C ARG A 56 -15.17 -12.52 -9.48
N GLN A 57 -16.33 -12.30 -8.90
CA GLN A 57 -16.78 -10.96 -8.56
C GLN A 57 -15.90 -10.35 -7.46
N ALA A 58 -15.58 -9.08 -7.61
CA ALA A 58 -14.84 -8.27 -6.65
C ALA A 58 -15.52 -6.91 -6.51
N ALA A 59 -15.15 -6.18 -5.46
CA ALA A 59 -15.59 -4.81 -5.24
C ALA A 59 -14.44 -3.84 -5.53
N VAL A 60 -14.72 -2.82 -6.35
CA VAL A 60 -13.91 -1.61 -6.44
C VAL A 60 -14.45 -0.61 -5.44
N ILE A 61 -13.58 -0.14 -4.55
CA ILE A 61 -13.87 0.94 -3.62
C ILE A 61 -13.07 2.15 -4.08
N SER A 62 -13.77 3.25 -4.40
CA SER A 62 -13.18 4.50 -4.83
C SER A 62 -13.25 5.53 -3.71
N GLY A 63 -12.11 6.14 -3.39
CA GLY A 63 -12.05 7.26 -2.45
C GLY A 63 -10.64 7.52 -1.90
N PRO A 64 -10.41 8.70 -1.30
CA PRO A 64 -9.15 9.00 -0.65
C PRO A 64 -8.91 8.02 0.50
N THR A 65 -7.69 7.52 0.61
CA THR A 65 -7.29 6.64 1.72
C THR A 65 -6.61 7.49 2.78
N GLU A 66 -7.37 7.93 3.80
CA GLU A 66 -6.85 8.80 4.87
C GLU A 66 -5.59 8.22 5.53
N GLU A 67 -5.53 6.90 5.70
CA GLU A 67 -4.40 6.19 6.29
C GLU A 67 -3.08 6.40 5.52
N TYR A 68 -3.15 6.50 4.19
CA TYR A 68 -1.99 6.60 3.30
C TYR A 68 -1.84 7.97 2.65
N ALA A 69 -2.66 8.96 3.04
CA ALA A 69 -2.64 10.30 2.45
C ALA A 69 -1.26 10.98 2.53
N CYS A 70 -0.48 10.65 3.56
CA CYS A 70 0.86 11.20 3.79
C CYS A 70 1.99 10.49 3.02
N LEU A 71 1.71 9.37 2.35
CA LEU A 71 2.67 8.57 1.58
C LEU A 71 2.70 9.03 0.10
N PRO A 72 3.87 9.37 -0.47
CA PRO A 72 3.94 9.98 -1.79
C PRO A 72 3.49 9.11 -2.97
N LEU A 73 3.64 7.78 -2.90
CA LEU A 73 3.18 6.84 -3.92
C LEU A 73 1.76 6.36 -3.59
N MET A 74 1.55 5.82 -2.39
CA MET A 74 0.26 5.21 -2.03
C MET A 74 -0.91 6.20 -2.01
N ASN A 75 -0.68 7.50 -1.78
CA ASN A 75 -1.76 8.50 -1.85
C ASN A 75 -2.32 8.71 -3.27
N GLN A 76 -1.62 8.25 -4.30
CA GLN A 76 -2.04 8.40 -5.70
C GLN A 76 -3.05 7.33 -6.12
N PHE A 77 -3.14 6.21 -5.38
CA PHE A 77 -3.93 5.05 -5.74
C PHE A 77 -5.22 4.98 -4.90
N THR A 78 -6.22 5.75 -5.31
CA THR A 78 -7.49 5.92 -4.58
C THR A 78 -8.52 4.82 -4.86
N ASN A 79 -8.33 4.00 -5.89
CA ASN A 79 -9.20 2.85 -6.13
C ASN A 79 -8.54 1.62 -5.52
N ARG A 80 -9.31 0.84 -4.77
CA ARG A 80 -8.89 -0.46 -4.25
C ARG A 80 -9.79 -1.55 -4.79
N ILE A 81 -9.22 -2.69 -5.17
CA ILE A 81 -9.98 -3.91 -5.45
C ILE A 81 -9.81 -4.84 -4.25
N GLN A 82 -10.91 -5.46 -3.84
CA GLN A 82 -10.92 -6.50 -2.82
C GLN A 82 -12.13 -7.42 -3.02
N GLU A 83 -12.15 -8.52 -2.29
CA GLU A 83 -13.28 -9.44 -2.27
C GLU A 83 -14.54 -8.77 -1.64
N VAL A 84 -15.72 -9.14 -2.15
CA VAL A 84 -16.99 -8.45 -1.91
C VAL A 84 -17.38 -8.47 -0.43
N GLN A 85 -17.21 -9.59 0.26
CA GLN A 85 -17.62 -9.76 1.65
C GLN A 85 -16.86 -8.80 2.59
N TYR A 86 -15.62 -8.46 2.25
CA TYR A 86 -14.83 -7.50 3.04
C TYR A 86 -15.16 -6.04 2.70
N ALA A 87 -15.75 -5.76 1.54
CA ALA A 87 -16.06 -4.40 1.09
C ALA A 87 -17.21 -3.73 1.86
N HIS A 88 -18.02 -4.50 2.59
CA HIS A 88 -19.16 -3.97 3.33
C HIS A 88 -18.76 -2.92 4.39
N HIS A 89 -17.60 -3.07 5.02
CA HIS A 89 -17.15 -2.19 6.11
C HIS A 89 -16.47 -0.91 5.64
N ASP A 90 -16.14 -0.81 4.36
CA ASP A 90 -15.39 0.32 3.84
C ASP A 90 -16.28 1.54 3.56
N LYS A 91 -15.68 2.73 3.75
CA LYS A 91 -16.27 4.01 3.34
C LYS A 91 -15.83 4.32 1.91
N GLY A 92 -16.73 4.88 1.09
CA GLY A 92 -16.46 5.25 -0.30
C GLY A 92 -17.49 4.70 -1.27
N ASP A 93 -17.35 5.09 -2.54
CA ASP A 93 -18.22 4.58 -3.61
C ASP A 93 -17.81 3.16 -3.96
N LYS A 94 -18.80 2.27 -4.03
CA LYS A 94 -18.58 0.83 -4.26
C LYS A 94 -19.20 0.42 -5.57
N THR A 95 -18.39 -0.21 -6.41
CA THR A 95 -18.84 -0.78 -7.69
C THR A 95 -18.42 -2.23 -7.73
N LEU A 96 -19.35 -3.11 -8.08
CA LEU A 96 -19.04 -4.53 -8.30
C LEU A 96 -18.49 -4.71 -9.71
N ILE A 97 -17.42 -5.49 -9.81
CA ILE A 97 -16.78 -5.89 -11.06
C ILE A 97 -16.67 -7.41 -11.08
N ASP A 98 -16.74 -8.02 -12.26
CA ASP A 98 -16.63 -9.46 -12.46
C ASP A 98 -15.99 -9.78 -13.81
N GLU A 99 -15.94 -11.05 -14.20
CA GLU A 99 -15.43 -11.49 -15.50
C GLU A 99 -16.10 -10.78 -16.70
N LYS A 100 -17.38 -10.43 -16.57
CA LYS A 100 -18.16 -9.80 -17.66
C LYS A 100 -17.80 -8.33 -17.86
N SER A 101 -17.13 -7.71 -16.88
CA SER A 101 -16.57 -6.37 -17.03
C SER A 101 -15.48 -6.30 -18.10
N ASN A 102 -14.90 -7.44 -18.50
CA ASN A 102 -13.82 -7.55 -19.47
C ASN A 102 -12.62 -6.64 -19.14
N LEU A 103 -12.39 -6.40 -17.86
CA LEU A 103 -11.23 -5.67 -17.38
C LEU A 103 -10.00 -6.56 -17.46
N GLU A 104 -8.95 -6.02 -18.06
CA GLU A 104 -7.61 -6.56 -18.03
C GLU A 104 -6.71 -5.54 -17.35
N PHE A 105 -5.83 -6.04 -16.49
CA PHE A 105 -4.87 -5.21 -15.78
C PHE A 105 -3.44 -5.66 -16.05
N SER A 106 -2.51 -4.71 -15.99
CA SER A 106 -1.08 -4.97 -15.86
C SER A 106 -0.61 -4.62 -14.45
N ILE A 107 0.36 -5.36 -13.91
CA ILE A 107 1.05 -4.98 -12.68
C ILE A 107 2.06 -3.90 -13.04
N VAL A 108 1.88 -2.70 -12.49
CA VAL A 108 2.78 -1.56 -12.75
C VAL A 108 3.76 -1.32 -11.62
N ARG A 109 3.38 -1.62 -10.37
CA ARG A 109 4.23 -1.46 -9.19
C ARG A 109 3.90 -2.51 -8.14
N TYR A 110 4.89 -2.82 -7.31
CA TYR A 110 4.71 -3.58 -6.08
C TYR A 110 5.22 -2.75 -4.91
N ILE A 111 4.34 -2.41 -3.98
CA ILE A 111 4.64 -1.44 -2.93
C ILE A 111 4.42 -2.09 -1.56
N SER A 112 5.44 -2.01 -0.72
CA SER A 112 5.40 -2.47 0.66
C SER A 112 5.20 -1.29 1.60
N VAL A 113 4.19 -1.35 2.47
CA VAL A 113 3.89 -0.29 3.42
C VAL A 113 4.15 -0.78 4.84
N THR A 114 5.01 -0.05 5.56
CA THR A 114 5.40 -0.37 6.94
C THR A 114 4.89 0.72 7.88
N LYS A 115 4.20 0.33 8.95
CA LYS A 115 3.78 1.24 10.03
C LYS A 115 4.83 1.31 11.13
N HIS A 116 5.11 2.53 11.60
CA HIS A 116 6.07 2.86 12.66
C HIS A 116 5.37 3.37 13.91
N GLY A 117 5.86 3.00 15.11
CA GLY A 117 5.31 3.49 16.38
C GLY A 117 5.88 2.80 17.63
N ILE A 118 5.66 3.38 18.81
CA ILE A 118 6.08 2.83 20.12
C ILE A 118 5.13 1.71 20.59
N THR A 119 3.87 1.74 20.13
CA THR A 119 2.88 0.66 20.30
C THR A 119 3.16 -0.54 19.39
N THR A 120 4.37 -0.64 18.83
CA THR A 120 4.78 -1.80 18.03
C THR A 120 5.07 -3.05 18.83
N ILE A 121 5.13 -2.93 20.16
CA ILE A 121 5.09 -4.09 21.07
C ILE A 121 3.75 -4.86 20.93
N ASP A 122 2.68 -4.22 20.44
CA ASP A 122 1.39 -4.83 20.04
C ASP A 122 1.20 -4.91 18.50
N SER A 123 2.20 -4.55 17.68
CA SER A 123 2.01 -4.48 16.22
C SER A 123 2.05 -5.86 15.58
N GLY A 124 0.87 -6.39 15.32
CA GLY A 124 0.69 -7.52 14.42
C GLY A 124 1.25 -7.26 13.01
N LYS A 125 1.94 -8.31 12.51
CA LYS A 125 2.23 -8.74 11.13
C LYS A 125 2.75 -7.69 10.12
N GLY A 126 3.93 -7.13 10.41
CA GLY A 126 4.91 -6.76 9.36
C GLY A 126 4.44 -5.74 8.31
N PRO A 127 5.20 -5.59 7.22
CA PRO A 127 4.78 -4.75 6.10
C PRO A 127 3.54 -5.35 5.41
N ILE A 128 2.64 -4.47 4.94
CA ILE A 128 1.54 -4.87 4.05
C ILE A 128 2.00 -4.61 2.62
N ASP A 129 2.02 -5.66 1.82
CA ASP A 129 2.37 -5.57 0.41
C ASP A 129 1.13 -5.32 -0.46
N TYR A 130 1.31 -4.47 -1.47
CA TYR A 130 0.29 -4.03 -2.41
C TYR A 130 0.75 -4.22 -3.84
N LEU A 131 -0.10 -4.82 -4.67
CA LEU A 131 -0.01 -4.73 -6.12
C LEU A 131 -0.71 -3.45 -6.58
N ILE A 132 -0.02 -2.70 -7.43
CA ILE A 132 -0.62 -1.60 -8.17
C ILE A 132 -0.90 -2.11 -9.58
N LEU A 133 -2.17 -2.13 -9.92
CA LEU A 133 -2.71 -2.58 -11.18
C LEU A 133 -3.12 -1.37 -12.03
N GLN A 134 -2.94 -1.44 -13.34
CA GLN A 134 -3.44 -0.46 -14.29
C GLN A 134 -4.35 -1.14 -15.29
N ASP A 135 -5.57 -0.62 -15.48
CA ASP A 135 -6.47 -1.14 -16.52
C ASP A 135 -6.15 -0.59 -17.91
N GLN A 136 -6.82 -1.13 -18.93
CA GLN A 136 -6.70 -0.73 -20.33
C GLN A 136 -7.02 0.77 -20.59
N LEU A 137 -7.76 1.41 -19.69
CA LEU A 137 -8.13 2.83 -19.77
C LEU A 137 -7.15 3.73 -19.00
N GLY A 138 -6.11 3.15 -18.40
CA GLY A 138 -5.09 3.84 -17.65
C GLY A 138 -5.44 4.15 -16.19
N LYS A 139 -6.55 3.61 -15.67
CA LYS A 139 -6.95 3.80 -14.26
C LYS A 139 -6.18 2.84 -13.36
N PHE A 140 -5.73 3.36 -12.22
CA PHE A 140 -4.95 2.59 -11.26
C PHE A 140 -5.81 2.05 -10.13
N TYR A 141 -5.44 0.85 -9.67
CA TYR A 141 -6.06 0.13 -8.59
C TYR A 141 -4.99 -0.45 -7.68
N ARG A 142 -5.17 -0.35 -6.37
CA ARG A 142 -4.33 -1.06 -5.40
C ARG A 142 -5.04 -2.32 -4.92
N VAL A 143 -4.27 -3.38 -4.72
CA VAL A 143 -4.75 -4.65 -4.17
C VAL A 143 -3.78 -5.08 -3.08
N ALA A 144 -4.28 -5.28 -1.86
CA ALA A 144 -3.43 -5.81 -0.80
C ALA A 144 -3.19 -7.30 -1.08
N VAL A 145 -1.95 -7.76 -1.10
CA VAL A 145 -1.62 -9.18 -1.39
C VAL A 145 -2.29 -10.12 -0.40
N VAL A 146 -2.32 -9.72 0.87
CA VAL A 146 -3.01 -10.46 1.94
C VAL A 146 -4.52 -10.61 1.71
N SER A 147 -5.11 -9.83 0.79
CA SER A 147 -6.54 -9.88 0.46
C SER A 147 -6.86 -10.69 -0.81
N LEU A 148 -5.85 -11.27 -1.47
CA LEU A 148 -6.02 -12.10 -2.68
C LEU A 148 -6.56 -13.49 -2.34
N GLY A 149 -7.66 -13.58 -1.60
CA GLY A 149 -8.20 -14.87 -1.13
C GLY A 149 -7.71 -15.23 0.27
N ILE A 150 -8.27 -14.54 1.27
CA ILE A 150 -8.00 -14.80 2.69
C ILE A 150 -8.41 -16.23 3.05
N ASN A 151 -9.57 -16.68 2.57
CA ASN A 151 -9.96 -18.08 2.60
C ASN A 151 -9.69 -18.73 1.24
N ARG A 152 -8.81 -19.73 1.25
CA ARG A 152 -8.50 -20.52 0.05
C ARG A 152 -9.76 -21.14 -0.54
N ASP A 153 -9.83 -21.18 -1.86
CA ASP A 153 -10.87 -21.74 -2.72
C ASP A 153 -12.19 -20.93 -2.80
N SER A 154 -12.45 -19.97 -1.89
CA SER A 154 -13.69 -19.17 -1.89
C SER A 154 -13.48 -17.70 -2.24
N ASP A 155 -12.35 -17.11 -1.83
CA ASP A 155 -12.19 -15.66 -1.78
C ASP A 155 -11.22 -15.13 -2.85
N GLU A 156 -10.58 -15.99 -3.63
CA GLU A 156 -9.73 -15.56 -4.73
C GLU A 156 -10.57 -14.97 -5.87
N TYR A 157 -10.16 -13.83 -6.43
CA TYR A 157 -10.91 -13.14 -7.49
C TYR A 157 -10.06 -12.68 -8.68
N LEU A 158 -8.73 -12.75 -8.58
CA LEU A 158 -7.81 -12.42 -9.67
C LEU A 158 -6.99 -13.64 -10.11
N LYS A 159 -6.74 -13.72 -11.41
CA LYS A 159 -5.79 -14.65 -12.01
C LYS A 159 -4.82 -13.91 -12.92
N ALA A 160 -3.61 -14.42 -13.04
CA ALA A 160 -2.59 -13.95 -13.97
C ALA A 160 -2.46 -14.93 -15.13
N SER A 161 -2.47 -14.41 -16.35
CA SER A 161 -2.02 -15.12 -17.55
C SER A 161 -0.55 -14.73 -17.78
N THR A 162 0.35 -15.64 -17.46
CA THR A 162 1.81 -15.48 -17.62
C THR A 162 2.30 -16.29 -18.83
N SER A 163 3.60 -16.20 -19.13
CA SER A 163 4.23 -17.07 -20.12
C SER A 163 4.22 -18.56 -19.73
N GLU A 164 4.02 -18.88 -18.45
CA GLU A 164 4.05 -20.23 -17.90
C GLU A 164 2.64 -20.85 -17.81
N GLY A 165 1.59 -20.04 -17.95
CA GLY A 165 0.19 -20.47 -17.92
C GLY A 165 -0.71 -19.50 -17.18
N GLU A 166 -1.93 -19.95 -16.85
CA GLU A 166 -2.82 -19.21 -15.96
C GLU A 166 -2.59 -19.65 -14.51
N GLU A 167 -2.44 -18.70 -13.60
CA GLU A 167 -2.37 -18.95 -12.16
C GLU A 167 -3.35 -18.06 -11.39
N VAL A 168 -4.02 -18.62 -10.39
CA VAL A 168 -4.85 -17.84 -9.46
C VAL A 168 -3.91 -17.10 -8.51
N LEU A 169 -4.15 -15.79 -8.33
CA LEU A 169 -3.37 -14.97 -7.42
C LEU A 169 -3.81 -15.20 -5.99
N SER A 170 -2.87 -15.49 -5.10
CA SER A 170 -3.07 -15.74 -3.68
C SER A 170 -2.04 -14.99 -2.81
N PRO A 171 -2.21 -14.95 -1.47
CA PRO A 171 -1.21 -14.35 -0.59
C PRO A 171 0.17 -15.02 -0.65
N GLU A 172 0.23 -16.30 -1.05
CA GLU A 172 1.46 -17.07 -1.22
C GLU A 172 2.09 -16.92 -2.61
N THR A 173 1.42 -16.24 -3.54
CA THR A 173 2.00 -15.98 -4.86
C THR A 173 3.30 -15.19 -4.68
N ALA A 174 4.39 -15.78 -5.15
CA ALA A 174 5.70 -15.13 -5.13
C ALA A 174 5.73 -14.01 -6.18
N PHE A 175 5.33 -12.80 -5.75
CA PHE A 175 5.44 -11.57 -6.54
C PHE A 175 6.84 -10.94 -6.48
N LEU A 176 7.72 -11.49 -5.64
CA LEU A 176 9.09 -11.05 -5.44
C LEU A 176 10.11 -12.04 -6.02
N GLU A 177 11.28 -11.50 -6.34
CA GLU A 177 12.52 -12.23 -6.60
C GLU A 177 13.29 -12.48 -5.29
#